data_AF-A0A0C3J287-F1
#
_entry.id   AF-A0A0C3J287-F1
#
_cell.length_a   1.000
_cell.length_b   1.000
_cell.length_c   1.000
_cell.angle_alpha   90.00
_cell.angle_beta   90.00
_cell.angle_gamma   90.00
#
_symmetry.space_group_name_H-M   'P 1'
#
loop_
_entity.id
_entity.type
_entity.pdbx_description
1 polymer ?
#
loop_
_entity_poly.entity_id
_entity_poly.type
_entity_poly.pdbx_seq_one_letter_code
_entity_poly.pdbx_strand_id
1 'polypeptide(L)'
;NHATKVLLLADKLGVPAFPNLLQELLSHQLNTLDAKLWCLATPTGHIKVFHSASVMFVLPSDPCRIGSTCHEQIQATPSWYGGPECYDTVFVNTDDTHDGMEGMNIA
;
A
#
# COMPACT_ATOMS: atom_id res chain seq x y z
N ASN A 1 -13.04 -3.77 6.95
CA ASN A 1 -12.08 -4.84 6.61
C ASN A 1 -12.83 -6.05 6.07
N HIS A 2 -12.59 -6.42 4.83
CA HIS A 2 -13.21 -7.61 4.23
C HIS A 2 -12.14 -8.47 3.54
N ALA A 3 -12.33 -9.79 3.57
CA ALA A 3 -11.43 -10.74 2.90
C ALA A 3 -11.97 -11.07 1.51
N THR A 4 -11.14 -10.87 0.47
CA THR A 4 -11.51 -11.09 -0.93
C THR A 4 -10.47 -11.98 -1.62
N LYS A 5 -10.89 -12.77 -2.61
CA LYS A 5 -9.97 -13.57 -3.44
C LYS A 5 -9.18 -12.65 -4.38
N VAL A 6 -7.92 -13.00 -4.67
CA VAL A 6 -7.03 -12.19 -5.52
C VAL A 6 -7.65 -11.83 -6.88
N LEU A 7 -8.26 -12.79 -7.57
CA LEU A 7 -8.90 -12.54 -8.88
C LEU A 7 -10.08 -11.58 -8.79
N LEU A 8 -10.95 -11.74 -7.79
CA LEU A 8 -12.08 -10.83 -7.57
C LEU A 8 -11.61 -9.42 -7.21
N LEU A 9 -10.46 -9.30 -6.55
CA LEU A 9 -9.87 -7.99 -6.26
C LEU A 9 -9.30 -7.35 -7.53
N ALA A 10 -8.67 -8.12 -8.41
CA ALA A 10 -8.18 -7.63 -9.71
C ALA A 10 -9.32 -7.04 -10.56
N ASP A 11 -10.46 -7.74 -10.62
CA ASP A 11 -11.65 -7.27 -11.33
C ASP A 11 -12.21 -5.98 -10.69
N LYS A 12 -12.30 -5.92 -9.36
CA LYS A 12 -12.78 -4.73 -8.64
C LYS A 12 -11.88 -3.51 -8.82
N LEU A 13 -10.57 -3.71 -8.86
CA LEU A 13 -9.59 -2.64 -9.05
C LEU A 13 -9.48 -2.21 -10.53
N GLY A 14 -10.01 -2.99 -11.46
CA GLY A 14 -9.79 -2.77 -12.90
C GLY A 14 -8.34 -3.02 -13.34
N VAL A 15 -7.58 -3.79 -12.55
CA VAL A 15 -6.14 -4.07 -12.79
C VAL A 15 -5.97 -5.57 -13.03
N PRO A 16 -6.08 -6.06 -14.28
CA PRO A 16 -5.97 -7.49 -14.57
C PRO A 16 -4.57 -8.06 -14.28
N ALA A 17 -3.55 -7.21 -14.30
CA ALA A 17 -2.17 -7.58 -13.97
C ALA A 17 -1.92 -7.70 -12.45
N PHE A 18 -2.89 -7.38 -11.59
CA PHE A 18 -2.74 -7.38 -10.14
C PHE A 18 -2.19 -8.71 -9.57
N PRO A 19 -2.63 -9.91 -10.00
CA PRO A 19 -2.08 -11.17 -9.50
C PRO A 19 -0.57 -11.31 -9.80
N ASN A 20 -0.11 -10.81 -10.95
CA ASN A 20 1.30 -10.87 -11.35
C ASN A 20 2.14 -9.89 -10.51
N LEU A 21 1.63 -8.66 -10.31
CA LEU A 21 2.28 -7.66 -9.45
C LEU A 21 2.40 -8.15 -8.01
N LEU A 22 1.34 -8.79 -7.50
CA LEU A 22 1.35 -9.37 -6.16
C LEU A 22 2.37 -10.52 -6.05
N GLN A 23 2.48 -11.35 -7.08
CA GLN A 23 3.44 -12.45 -7.14
C GLN A 23 4.88 -11.92 -7.17
N GLU A 24 5.17 -10.92 -8.00
CA GLU A 24 6.47 -10.26 -8.08
C GLU A 24 6.85 -9.64 -6.74
N LEU A 25 5.92 -8.90 -6.12
CA LEU A 25 6.12 -8.30 -4.80
C LEU A 25 6.44 -9.37 -3.74
N LEU A 26 5.61 -10.42 -3.65
CA LEU A 26 5.83 -11.50 -2.68
C LEU A 26 7.17 -12.20 -2.92
N SER A 27 7.57 -12.39 -4.18
CA SER A 27 8.87 -12.98 -4.52
C SER A 27 10.03 -12.11 -4.04
N HIS A 28 9.94 -10.78 -4.24
CA HIS A 28 10.93 -9.82 -3.76
C HIS A 28 11.01 -9.79 -2.22
N GLN A 29 9.85 -9.74 -1.54
CA GLN A 29 9.77 -9.61 -0.08
C GLN A 29 10.21 -10.87 0.67
N LEU A 30 9.96 -12.06 0.11
CA LEU A 30 10.25 -13.32 0.79
C LEU A 30 11.67 -13.85 0.55
N ASN A 31 12.43 -13.25 -0.39
CA ASN A 31 13.82 -13.59 -0.73
C ASN A 31 14.12 -15.11 -0.73
N THR A 32 13.15 -15.92 -1.15
CA THR A 32 13.30 -17.37 -1.17
C THR A 32 14.11 -17.76 -2.39
N LEU A 33 15.24 -18.43 -2.16
CA LEU A 33 16.13 -19.00 -3.18
C LEU A 33 15.40 -19.93 -4.19
N ASP A 34 14.13 -20.29 -3.91
CA ASP A 34 13.23 -21.10 -4.72
C ASP A 34 12.28 -20.29 -5.62
N ALA A 35 12.68 -19.07 -6.01
CA ALA A 35 11.92 -18.14 -6.86
C ALA A 35 11.33 -18.78 -8.14
N LYS A 36 11.93 -19.87 -8.64
CA LYS A 36 11.46 -20.59 -9.83
C LYS A 36 10.14 -21.33 -9.62
N LEU A 37 9.80 -21.73 -8.39
CA LEU A 37 8.56 -22.47 -8.11
C LEU A 37 7.35 -21.52 -7.96
N TRP A 38 7.57 -20.30 -7.47
CA TRP A 38 6.50 -19.34 -7.21
C TRP A 38 6.10 -18.51 -8.43
N CYS A 39 6.94 -18.36 -9.45
CA CYS A 39 6.56 -17.72 -10.72
C CYS A 39 5.39 -18.42 -11.44
N LEU A 40 5.13 -19.71 -11.17
CA LEU A 40 4.06 -20.47 -11.83
C LEU A 40 2.75 -20.48 -11.05
N ALA A 41 2.79 -20.18 -9.74
CA ALA A 41 1.62 -20.26 -8.88
C ALA A 41 0.99 -18.88 -8.72
N THR A 42 -0.17 -18.66 -9.35
CA THR A 42 -1.02 -17.51 -9.03
C THR A 42 -1.37 -17.56 -7.54
N PRO A 43 -1.12 -16.48 -6.77
CA PRO A 43 -1.48 -16.44 -5.36
C PRO A 43 -3.00 -16.62 -5.24
N THR A 44 -3.41 -17.74 -4.66
CA THR A 44 -4.83 -18.14 -4.48
C THR A 44 -5.37 -17.79 -3.09
N GLY A 45 -4.59 -17.06 -2.29
CA GLY A 45 -4.93 -16.66 -0.94
C GLY A 45 -6.06 -15.62 -0.85
N HIS A 46 -6.52 -15.42 0.38
CA HIS A 46 -7.42 -14.32 0.72
C HIS A 46 -6.62 -13.06 1.05
N ILE A 47 -7.01 -11.93 0.46
CA ILE A 47 -6.44 -10.62 0.74
C ILE A 47 -7.40 -9.87 1.65
N LYS A 48 -6.88 -9.32 2.74
CA LYS A 48 -7.62 -8.39 3.59
C LYS A 48 -7.44 -6.98 3.05
N VAL A 49 -8.55 -6.31 2.73
CA VAL A 49 -8.54 -4.91 2.30
C VAL A 49 -8.86 -4.00 3.47
N PHE A 50 -8.01 -2.98 3.67
CA PHE A 50 -8.17 -1.91 4.64
C PHE A 50 -8.38 -0.60 3.89
N HIS A 51 -9.34 0.21 4.32
CA HIS A 51 -9.71 1.48 3.70
C HIS A 51 -9.07 2.69 4.37
N SER A 52 -8.20 2.46 5.35
CA SER A 52 -7.41 3.49 5.97
C SER A 52 -6.19 2.87 6.63
N ALA A 53 -5.11 3.64 6.69
CA ALA A 53 -3.92 3.33 7.46
C ALA A 53 -3.60 4.49 8.40
N SER A 54 -3.10 4.16 9.58
CA SER A 54 -2.60 5.12 10.55
C SER A 54 -1.08 5.12 10.51
N VAL A 55 -0.47 6.28 10.30
CA VAL A 55 0.99 6.46 10.30
C VAL A 55 1.36 7.29 11.51
N MET A 56 2.42 6.85 12.21
CA MET A 56 2.92 7.51 13.39
C MET A 56 4.40 7.86 13.20
N PHE A 57 4.76 9.14 13.27
CA PHE A 57 6.13 9.60 13.05
C PHE A 57 6.50 10.75 13.98
N VAL A 58 7.80 10.97 14.16
CA VAL A 58 8.35 12.03 15.02
C VAL A 58 8.83 13.16 14.11
N LEU A 59 8.38 14.39 14.38
CA LEU A 59 8.82 15.55 13.62
C LEU A 59 10.26 15.94 14.00
N PRO A 60 11.21 16.05 13.04
CA PRO A 60 12.59 16.41 13.32
C PRO A 60 12.76 17.83 13.89
N SER A 61 11.79 18.71 13.61
CA SER A 61 11.86 20.16 13.83
C SER A 61 11.39 20.61 15.22
N ASP A 62 10.91 19.69 16.07
CA ASP A 62 10.36 20.05 17.38
C ASP A 62 11.27 19.58 18.53
N PRO A 63 12.32 20.35 18.89
CA PRO A 63 13.17 20.06 20.05
C PRO A 63 12.44 20.26 21.39
N CYS A 64 11.16 20.66 21.38
CA CYS A 64 10.44 21.14 22.55
C CYS A 64 9.19 20.33 22.91
N ARG A 65 9.22 18.99 22.83
CA ARG A 65 8.50 18.20 23.85
C ARG A 65 8.87 16.73 23.88
N ILE A 66 9.17 16.26 25.08
CA ILE A 66 8.84 14.89 25.50
C ILE A 66 7.41 14.58 25.01
N GLY A 67 7.27 13.75 23.97
CA GLY A 67 5.98 13.34 23.39
C GLY A 67 5.54 13.97 22.06
N SER A 68 6.44 14.45 21.19
CA SER A 68 6.11 14.97 19.84
C SER A 68 5.89 13.86 18.79
N THR A 69 5.00 12.92 19.08
CA THR A 69 4.58 11.88 18.13
C THR A 69 3.38 12.39 17.33
N CYS A 70 3.56 12.59 16.03
CA CYS A 70 2.47 12.89 15.09
C CYS A 70 1.79 11.60 14.67
N HIS A 71 0.47 11.68 14.50
CA HIS A 71 -0.34 10.59 13.99
C HIS A 71 -1.21 11.12 12.86
N GLU A 72 -1.00 10.60 11.67
CA GLU A 72 -1.79 10.92 10.47
C GLU A 72 -2.57 9.69 10.04
N GLN A 73 -3.77 9.91 9.50
CA GLN A 73 -4.60 8.85 8.96
C GLN A 73 -4.71 9.05 7.45
N ILE A 74 -4.26 8.06 6.69
CA ILE A 74 -4.40 8.01 5.24
C ILE A 74 -5.69 7.24 4.94
N GLN A 75 -6.60 7.85 4.19
CA GLN A 75 -7.92 7.30 3.86
C GLN A 75 -8.00 6.88 2.39
N ALA A 76 -8.63 5.73 2.17
CA ALA A 76 -9.03 5.20 0.88
C ALA A 76 -10.42 4.55 0.99
N THR A 77 -11.37 5.36 1.47
CA THR A 77 -12.71 4.90 1.83
C THR A 77 -13.68 5.10 0.67
N PRO A 78 -14.19 4.03 0.05
CA PRO A 78 -15.06 4.13 -1.13
C PRO A 78 -16.46 4.68 -0.84
N SER A 79 -16.86 4.78 0.45
CA SER A 79 -18.06 5.50 0.86
C SER A 79 -17.90 6.03 2.29
N TRP A 80 -17.85 7.36 2.42
CA TRP A 80 -17.66 8.05 3.70
C TRP A 80 -19.02 8.48 4.29
N TYR A 81 -19.39 7.92 5.44
CA TYR A 81 -20.71 8.14 6.08
C TYR A 81 -21.93 7.93 5.16
N GLY A 82 -21.86 6.97 4.24
CA GLY A 82 -22.90 6.72 3.23
C GLY A 82 -22.95 7.77 2.11
N GLY A 83 -21.98 8.68 2.11
CA GLY A 83 -21.75 9.67 1.07
C GLY A 83 -20.69 9.21 0.06
N PRO A 84 -20.08 10.19 -0.65
CA PRO A 84 -19.10 9.91 -1.70
C PRO A 84 -17.83 9.26 -1.15
N GLU A 85 -17.01 8.77 -2.08
CA GLU A 85 -15.68 8.25 -1.80
C GLU A 85 -14.74 9.36 -1.26
N CYS A 86 -13.83 8.95 -0.39
CA CYS A 86 -12.84 9.80 0.24
C CYS A 86 -11.48 9.11 0.11
N TYR A 87 -10.64 9.65 -0.78
CA TYR A 87 -9.26 9.21 -1.00
C TYR A 87 -8.32 10.36 -0.67
N ASP A 88 -7.40 10.11 0.25
CA ASP A 88 -6.28 11.01 0.51
C ASP A 88 -5.21 10.80 -0.54
N THR A 89 -4.58 11.88 -0.98
CA THR A 89 -3.46 11.85 -1.92
C THR A 89 -2.15 11.77 -1.14
N VAL A 90 -1.29 10.82 -1.51
CA VAL A 90 0.02 10.65 -0.86
C VAL A 90 1.16 10.71 -1.89
N PHE A 91 2.30 11.23 -1.47
CA PHE A 91 3.53 11.12 -2.23
C PHE A 91 4.26 9.83 -1.83
N VAL A 92 4.50 8.98 -2.81
CA VAL A 92 5.19 7.69 -2.64
C VAL A 92 6.56 7.82 -3.29
N ASN A 93 7.61 7.58 -2.52
CA ASN A 93 8.95 7.47 -3.08
C ASN A 93 9.05 6.21 -3.92
N THR A 94 9.29 6.38 -5.22
CA THR A 94 9.43 5.29 -6.20
C THR A 94 10.85 5.14 -6.71
N ASP A 95 11.71 6.14 -6.46
CA ASP A 95 13.09 6.18 -6.91
C ASP A 95 13.99 6.87 -5.88
N ASP A 96 14.68 6.05 -5.09
CA ASP A 96 15.62 6.51 -4.06
C ASP A 96 16.90 7.14 -4.62
N THR A 97 17.10 7.17 -5.95
CA THR A 97 18.28 7.79 -6.57
C THR A 97 18.15 9.30 -6.75
N HIS A 98 16.92 9.83 -6.68
CA HIS A 98 16.63 11.25 -6.81
C HIS A 98 16.33 11.88 -5.45
N ASP A 99 16.82 13.10 -5.22
CA ASP A 99 16.64 13.79 -3.94
C ASP A 99 15.28 14.49 -3.86
N GLY A 100 14.74 14.58 -2.65
CA GLY A 100 13.48 15.27 -2.36
C GLY A 100 12.29 14.76 -3.18
N MET A 101 11.51 15.70 -3.73
CA MET A 101 10.25 15.40 -4.41
C MET A 101 10.43 14.84 -5.84
N GLU A 102 11.65 14.85 -6.39
CA GLU A 102 11.90 14.39 -7.76
C GLU A 102 11.78 12.86 -7.89
N GLY A 103 12.08 12.11 -6.83
CA GLY A 103 11.90 10.65 -6.77
C GLY A 103 10.49 10.19 -6.38
N MET A 104 9.58 11.14 -6.12
CA MET A 104 8.25 10.85 -5.58
C MET A 104 7.16 10.89 -6.66
N ASN A 105 6.25 9.92 -6.61
CA ASN A 105 5.06 9.85 -7.44
C ASN A 105 3.80 10.08 -6.59
N ILE A 106 2.72 10.51 -7.23
CA ILE A 106 1.42 10.72 -6.58
C ILE A 106 0.64 9.39 -6.63
N ALA A 107 0.10 8.97 -5.49
CA ALA A 107 -0.76 7.80 -5.36
C ALA A 107 -2.09 8.15 -4.66
#